data_AF-A0A7K1UJH0-F1
#
_entry.id   AF-A0A7K1UJH0-F1
#
_cell.length_a   1.000
_cell.length_b   1.000
_cell.length_c   1.000
_cell.angle_alpha   90.00
_cell.angle_beta   90.00
_cell.angle_gamma   90.00
#
_symmetry.space_group_name_H-M   'P 1'
#
loop_
_entity.id
_entity.type
_entity.pdbx_description
1 polymer ?
#
loop_
_entity_poly.entity_id
_entity_poly.type
_entity_poly.pdbx_seq_one_letter_code
_entity_poly.pdbx_strand_id
1 'polypeptide(L)'
;MDKLIEKGMTVAISLGAGFVASKVFDFTWEQITGEEPPKNDEVDAVDIKRALVFGITSAAVSAAVQVLSQRGAKAGMRKVRSSYGKKSEV
;
A
#
# COMPACT_ATOMS: atom_id res chain seq x y z
N MET A 1 22.35 -10.71 -18.87
CA MET A 1 22.11 -11.41 -17.59
C MET A 1 21.43 -10.49 -16.57
N ASP A 2 21.59 -9.17 -16.67
CA ASP A 2 21.02 -8.16 -15.77
C ASP A 2 19.49 -8.19 -15.67
N LYS A 3 18.79 -8.39 -16.79
CA LYS A 3 17.32 -8.39 -16.85
C LYS A 3 16.67 -9.51 -16.04
N LEU A 4 17.37 -10.65 -15.88
CA LEU A 4 16.88 -11.78 -15.07
C LEU A 4 17.13 -11.54 -13.58
N ILE A 5 18.26 -10.92 -13.22
CA ILE A 5 18.56 -10.53 -11.83
C ILE A 5 17.58 -9.45 -11.37
N GLU A 6 17.30 -8.45 -12.21
CA GLU A 6 16.35 -7.38 -11.90
C GLU A 6 14.92 -7.91 -11.71
N LYS A 7 14.47 -8.82 -12.59
CA LYS A 7 13.19 -9.52 -12.44
C LYS A 7 13.16 -10.39 -11.19
N GLY A 8 14.22 -11.15 -10.91
CA GLY A 8 14.33 -11.99 -9.72
C GLY A 8 14.27 -11.17 -8.43
N MET A 9 14.98 -10.04 -8.39
CA MET A 9 14.97 -9.12 -7.26
C MET A 9 13.61 -8.45 -7.08
N THR A 10 12.96 -8.04 -8.18
CA THR A 10 11.60 -7.48 -8.14
C THR A 10 10.60 -8.49 -7.59
N VAL A 11 10.68 -9.74 -8.03
CA VAL A 11 9.84 -10.83 -7.52
C VAL A 11 10.12 -11.09 -6.05
N ALA A 12 11.39 -11.17 -5.63
CA ALA A 12 11.76 -11.38 -4.24
C ALA A 12 11.26 -10.24 -3.33
N ILE A 13 11.40 -8.99 -3.75
CA ILE A 13 10.87 -7.82 -3.01
C ILE A 13 9.34 -7.88 -2.96
N SER A 14 8.68 -8.24 -4.04
CA SER A 14 7.21 -8.33 -4.08
C SER A 14 6.68 -9.42 -3.15
N LEU A 15 7.35 -10.59 -3.11
CA LEU A 15 7.01 -11.68 -2.19
C LEU A 15 7.26 -11.29 -0.73
N GLY A 16 8.41 -10.67 -0.44
CA GLY A 16 8.73 -10.19 0.90
C GLY A 16 7.76 -9.10 1.38
N ALA A 17 7.44 -8.15 0.50
CA ALA A 17 6.46 -7.11 0.76
C ALA A 17 5.07 -7.69 0.99
N GLY A 18 4.66 -8.69 0.20
CA GLY A 18 3.40 -9.42 0.38
C GLY A 18 3.33 -10.08 1.76
N PHE A 19 4.38 -10.80 2.18
CA PHE A 19 4.43 -11.46 3.48
C PHE A 19 4.33 -10.47 4.65
N VAL A 20 5.08 -9.36 4.58
CA VAL A 20 5.02 -8.32 5.62
C VAL A 20 3.66 -7.64 5.63
N ALA A 21 3.10 -7.32 4.46
CA ALA A 21 1.78 -6.72 4.32
C ALA A 21 0.69 -7.62 4.93
N SER A 22 0.73 -8.93 4.68
CA SER A 22 -0.19 -9.89 5.30
C SER A 22 -0.10 -9.87 6.82
N LYS A 23 1.11 -9.86 7.40
CA LYS A 23 1.26 -9.79 8.86
C LYS A 23 0.73 -8.50 9.46
N VAL A 24 1.02 -7.37 8.81
CA VAL A 24 0.52 -6.06 9.27
C VAL A 24 -1.00 -6.00 9.16
N PHE A 25 -1.57 -6.54 8.08
CA PHE A 25 -3.01 -6.65 7.90
C PHE A 25 -3.65 -7.50 8.99
N ASP A 26 -3.15 -8.72 9.21
CA ASP A 26 -3.66 -9.63 10.24
C ASP A 26 -3.63 -8.96 11.63
N PHE A 27 -2.50 -8.35 12.00
CA PHE A 27 -2.36 -7.65 13.27
C PHE A 27 -3.30 -6.44 13.40
N THR A 28 -3.44 -5.65 12.35
CA THR A 28 -4.34 -4.49 12.35
C THR A 28 -5.79 -4.92 12.46
N TRP A 29 -6.15 -6.03 11.81
CA TRP A 29 -7.49 -6.58 11.82
C TRP A 29 -7.86 -7.12 13.20
N GLU A 30 -6.98 -7.91 13.82
CA GLU A 30 -7.15 -8.45 15.17
C GLU A 30 -7.23 -7.32 16.21
N GLN A 31 -6.42 -6.27 16.07
CA GLN A 31 -6.45 -5.12 16.97
C GLN A 31 -7.73 -4.28 16.89
N ILE A 32 -8.33 -4.17 15.71
CA ILE A 32 -9.55 -3.36 15.51
C ILE A 32 -10.81 -4.20 15.79
N THR A 33 -10.81 -5.46 15.38
CA THR A 33 -12.00 -6.31 15.36
C THR A 33 -12.03 -7.30 16.53
N GLY A 34 -10.87 -7.65 17.11
CA GLY A 34 -10.74 -8.64 18.17
C GLY A 34 -10.83 -10.10 17.71
N GLU A 35 -11.01 -10.34 16.41
CA GLU A 35 -11.16 -11.66 15.81
C GLU A 35 -10.19 -11.84 14.63
N GLU A 36 -9.87 -13.10 14.31
CA GLU A 36 -8.99 -13.41 13.18
C GLU A 36 -9.60 -12.91 11.85
N PRO A 37 -8.75 -12.46 10.91
CA PRO A 37 -9.22 -11.98 9.62
C PRO A 37 -10.02 -13.07 8.90
N PRO A 38 -11.10 -12.71 8.20
CA PRO A 38 -11.93 -13.68 7.49
C PRO A 38 -11.11 -14.35 6.38
N LYS A 39 -10.55 -15.52 6.69
CA LYS A 39 -9.56 -16.19 5.85
C LYS A 39 -10.17 -17.15 4.83
N ASN A 40 -11.37 -17.69 5.01
CA ASN A 40 -12.20 -18.31 3.96
C ASN A 40 -13.60 -18.68 4.47
N ASP A 41 -14.54 -18.73 3.52
CA ASP A 41 -15.83 -19.42 3.51
C ASP A 41 -16.94 -19.01 4.48
N GLU A 42 -17.56 -17.85 4.21
CA GLU A 42 -19.03 -17.72 4.16
C GLU A 42 -19.38 -16.68 3.08
N VAL A 43 -19.24 -17.09 1.81
CA VAL A 43 -19.68 -16.30 0.65
C VAL A 43 -21.08 -16.75 0.26
N ASP A 44 -22.04 -16.70 1.18
CA ASP A 44 -23.43 -17.11 0.87
C ASP A 44 -24.51 -16.08 1.15
N ALA A 45 -24.12 -14.83 1.44
CA ALA A 45 -25.03 -13.71 1.22
C ALA A 45 -24.23 -12.51 0.74
N VAL A 46 -24.55 -12.00 -0.45
CA VAL A 46 -24.21 -10.62 -0.82
C VAL A 46 -25.09 -9.71 0.04
N ASP A 47 -24.72 -9.59 1.31
CA ASP A 47 -25.33 -8.68 2.27
C ASP A 47 -24.84 -7.26 1.93
N ILE A 48 -25.77 -6.31 1.90
CA ILE A 48 -25.51 -4.86 1.71
C ILE A 48 -24.38 -4.41 2.65
N LYS A 49 -24.26 -5.00 3.84
CA LYS A 49 -23.15 -4.76 4.77
C LYS A 49 -21.78 -5.06 4.15
N ARG A 50 -21.61 -6.19 3.45
CA ARG A 50 -20.31 -6.58 2.86
C ARG A 50 -19.94 -5.70 1.69
N ALA A 51 -20.92 -5.32 0.87
CA ALA A 51 -20.73 -4.34 -0.21
C ALA A 51 -20.33 -2.96 0.34
N LEU A 52 -20.97 -2.52 1.43
CA LEU A 52 -20.65 -1.26 2.10
C LEU A 52 -19.24 -1.27 2.71
N VAL A 53 -18.87 -2.34 3.41
CA VAL A 53 -17.53 -2.50 3.99
C VAL A 53 -16.47 -2.52 2.90
N PHE A 54 -16.70 -3.24 1.79
CA PHE A 54 -15.79 -3.26 0.66
C PHE A 54 -15.65 -1.87 0.01
N GLY A 55 -16.75 -1.15 -0.16
CA GLY A 55 -16.76 0.20 -0.72
C GLY A 55 -16.01 1.19 0.16
N ILE A 56 -16.28 1.21 1.47
CA ILE A 56 -15.61 2.09 2.44
C ILE A 56 -14.11 1.75 2.50
N THR A 57 -13.75 0.47 2.56
CA THR A 57 -12.35 0.04 2.62
C THR A 57 -11.61 0.44 1.33
N SER A 58 -12.21 0.22 0.16
CA SER A 58 -11.63 0.61 -1.13
C SER A 58 -11.45 2.14 -1.25
N ALA A 59 -12.42 2.91 -0.77
CA ALA A 59 -12.33 4.36 -0.72
C ALA A 59 -11.22 4.83 0.25
N ALA A 60 -11.13 4.21 1.43
CA ALA A 60 -10.12 4.52 2.42
C ALA A 60 -8.70 4.24 1.89
N VAL A 61 -8.49 3.09 1.24
CA VAL A 61 -7.21 2.75 0.59
C VAL A 61 -6.88 3.75 -0.51
N SER A 62 -7.85 4.08 -1.37
CA SER A 62 -7.65 5.05 -2.46
C SER A 62 -7.26 6.44 -1.94
N ALA A 63 -7.95 6.91 -0.90
CA ALA A 63 -7.64 8.19 -0.25
C ALA A 63 -6.25 8.16 0.41
N ALA A 64 -5.90 7.07 1.11
CA ALA A 64 -4.58 6.90 1.71
C ALA A 64 -3.48 6.96 0.65
N VAL A 65 -3.63 6.24 -0.46
CA VAL A 65 -2.68 6.29 -1.59
C VAL A 65 -2.57 7.70 -2.15
N GLN A 66 -3.68 8.40 -2.37
CA GLN A 66 -3.66 9.78 -2.86
C GLN A 66 -2.93 10.72 -1.90
N VAL A 67 -3.23 10.67 -0.60
CA VAL A 67 -2.58 11.53 0.40
C VAL A 67 -1.10 11.22 0.51
N LEU A 68 -0.71 9.94 0.58
CA LEU A 68 0.68 9.53 0.63
C LEU A 68 1.43 9.91 -0.64
N SER A 69 0.81 9.75 -1.81
CA SER A 69 1.39 10.15 -3.10
C SER A 69 1.55 11.67 -3.18
N GLN A 70 0.56 12.46 -2.78
CA GLN A 70 0.66 13.91 -2.76
C GLN A 70 1.72 14.40 -1.76
N ARG A 71 1.81 13.77 -0.58
CA ARG A 71 2.84 14.09 0.42
C ARG A 71 4.24 13.72 -0.07
N GLY A 72 4.38 12.52 -0.66
CA GLY A 72 5.62 12.04 -1.25
C GLY A 72 6.06 12.89 -2.44
N ALA A 73 5.14 13.25 -3.33
CA ALA A 73 5.39 14.15 -4.45
C ALA A 73 5.82 15.54 -3.97
N LYS A 74 5.14 16.12 -2.96
CA LYS A 74 5.56 17.40 -2.37
C LYS A 74 6.95 17.33 -1.74
N ALA A 75 7.26 16.25 -1.01
CA ALA A 75 8.57 16.05 -0.41
C ALA A 75 9.67 15.85 -1.46
N GLY A 76 9.39 15.05 -2.49
CA GLY A 76 10.27 14.79 -3.63
C GLY A 76 10.52 16.05 -4.45
N MET A 77 9.48 16.80 -4.79
CA MET A 77 9.58 18.09 -5.47
C MET A 77 10.37 19.11 -4.66
N ARG A 78 10.19 19.16 -3.33
CA ARG A 78 10.99 20.03 -2.45
C ARG A 78 12.46 19.66 -2.48
N LYS A 79 12.79 18.36 -2.49
CA LYS A 79 14.16 17.86 -2.60
C LYS A 79 14.78 18.16 -3.98
N VAL A 80 14.04 17.90 -5.06
CA VAL A 80 14.46 18.19 -6.45
C VAL A 80 14.66 19.70 -6.67
N ARG A 81 13.73 20.54 -6.18
CA ARG A 81 13.83 22.00 -6.28
C ARG A 81 15.02 22.56 -5.48
N SER A 82 15.31 22.01 -4.29
CA SER A 82 16.49 22.42 -3.52
C SER A 82 17.81 22.06 -4.20
N SER A 83 17.83 20.95 -4.95
CA SER A 83 19.01 20.52 -5.73
C SER A 83 19.17 21.31 -7.04
N TYR A 84 18.07 21.78 -7.65
CA TYR A 84 18.12 22.61 -8.87
C TYR A 84 18.53 24.06 -8.58
N GLY A 85 18.11 24.65 -7.45
CA GLY A 85 18.51 26.02 -7.06
C GLY A 85 20.01 26.17 -6.79
N LYS A 86 20.70 25.08 -6.43
CA LYS A 86 22.16 25.08 -6.19
C LYS A 86 22.99 25.02 -7.48
N LYS A 87 22.38 24.73 -8.63
CA LYS A 87 23.07 24.57 -9.92
C LYS A 87 23.00 25.80 -10.83
N SER A 88 22.28 26.85 -10.43
CA SER A 88 22.20 28.14 -11.15
C SER A 88 23.08 29.24 -10.54
N GLU A 89 23.90 28.91 -9.54
CA GLU A 89 24.85 29.82 -8.88
C GLU A 89 26.33 29.40 -9.14
N VAL A 90 26.58 28.62 -10.19
CA VAL A 90 27.94 28.26 -10.67
C VAL A 90 28.08 28.54 -12.16
#